data_AF-A0A1Y3AVP0-F1
#
_entry.id   AF-A0A1Y3AVP0-F1
#
_cell.length_a   1.000
_cell.length_b   1.000
_cell.length_c   1.000
_cell.angle_alpha   90.00
_cell.angle_beta   90.00
_cell.angle_gamma   90.00
#
_symmetry.space_group_name_H-M   'P 1'
#
loop_
_entity.id
_entity.type
_entity.pdbx_description
1 polymer ?
#
loop_
_entity_poly.entity_id
_entity_poly.type
_entity_poly.pdbx_seq_one_letter_code
_entity_poly.pdbx_strand_id
1 'polypeptide(L)'
;ETSELILKTAKLTDDEIEQILAVPASDNIDDIRLFTRLLPYFDGHHHIEDIMYYENLRRSNILTLIDKFRDVLIVCQYEDTTVAELLPYNTLQ
;
A
#
# COMPACT_ATOMS: atom_id res chain seq x y z
N GLU A 1 22.77 3.22 -2.94
CA GLU A 1 21.57 3.49 -3.75
C GLU A 1 20.94 4.78 -3.29
N THR A 2 20.38 5.57 -4.21
CA THR A 2 19.55 6.73 -3.88
C THR A 2 18.07 6.35 -4.02
N SER A 3 17.19 7.04 -3.31
CA SER A 3 15.73 6.83 -3.40
C SER A 3 15.21 6.95 -4.83
N GLU A 4 15.70 7.95 -5.58
CA GLU A 4 15.36 8.14 -7.00
C GLU A 4 15.73 6.92 -7.87
N LEU A 5 16.90 6.32 -7.66
CA LEU A 5 17.32 5.16 -8.44
C LEU A 5 16.44 3.95 -8.17
N ILE A 6 15.97 3.78 -6.93
CA ILE A 6 15.07 2.70 -6.54
C ILE A 6 13.68 2.91 -7.13
N LEU A 7 13.19 4.16 -7.20
CA LEU A 7 11.90 4.47 -7.81
C LEU A 7 11.93 4.33 -9.34
N LYS A 8 13.06 4.66 -9.98
CA LYS A 8 13.23 4.49 -11.44
C LYS A 8 13.26 3.04 -11.91
N THR A 9 13.47 2.07 -11.02
CA THR A 9 13.30 0.65 -11.35
C THR A 9 11.86 0.16 -11.21
N ALA A 10 10.99 0.97 -10.62
CA ALA A 10 9.56 0.73 -10.56
C ALA A 10 8.87 1.23 -11.85
N LYS A 11 7.67 0.70 -12.13
CA LYS A 11 6.83 1.12 -13.27
C LYS A 11 6.09 2.45 -12.98
N LEU A 12 6.81 3.45 -12.51
CA LEU A 12 6.29 4.79 -12.20
C LEU A 12 6.64 5.77 -13.31
N THR A 13 5.81 6.78 -13.49
CA THR A 13 6.09 7.94 -14.34
C THR A 13 7.02 8.91 -13.62
N ASP A 14 7.72 9.78 -14.36
CA ASP A 14 8.62 10.77 -13.76
C ASP A 14 7.89 11.71 -12.80
N ASP A 15 6.64 12.10 -13.12
CA ASP A 15 5.80 12.94 -12.26
C ASP A 15 5.46 12.24 -10.94
N GLU A 16 5.11 10.95 -10.96
CA GLU A 16 4.85 10.17 -9.74
C GLU A 16 6.11 10.05 -8.88
N ILE A 17 7.27 9.84 -9.51
CA ILE A 17 8.56 9.78 -8.81
C ILE A 17 8.84 11.12 -8.12
N GLU A 18 8.62 12.26 -8.79
CA GLU A 18 8.79 13.58 -8.20
C GLU A 18 7.88 13.79 -6.98
N GLN A 19 6.60 13.42 -7.08
CA GLN A 19 5.67 13.51 -5.96
C GLN A 19 6.10 12.63 -4.78
N ILE A 20 6.54 11.39 -5.03
CA ILE A 20 7.00 10.49 -3.97
C ILE A 20 8.27 11.03 -3.31
N LEU A 21 9.21 11.59 -4.08
CA LEU A 21 10.45 12.21 -3.56
C LEU A 21 10.19 13.51 -2.78
N ALA A 22 9.02 14.12 -2.91
CA ALA A 22 8.63 15.27 -2.10
C ALA A 22 8.12 14.88 -0.70
N VAL A 23 7.81 13.60 -0.46
CA VAL A 23 7.34 13.10 0.83
C VAL A 23 8.52 12.98 1.80
N PRO A 24 8.46 13.48 3.04
CA PRO A 24 9.58 13.41 4.00
C PRO A 24 10.11 11.99 4.25
N ALA A 25 9.26 10.98 4.11
CA ALA A 25 9.63 9.58 4.24
C ALA A 25 10.56 9.07 3.12
N SER A 26 10.65 9.77 1.97
CA SER A 26 11.54 9.37 0.87
C SER A 26 13.02 9.52 1.18
N ASP A 27 13.38 10.31 2.20
CA ASP A 27 14.76 10.42 2.69
C ASP A 27 15.24 9.12 3.35
N ASN A 28 14.31 8.27 3.81
CA ASN A 28 14.61 6.97 4.35
C ASN A 28 14.59 5.89 3.25
N ILE A 29 15.77 5.38 2.92
CA ILE A 29 15.94 4.33 1.90
C ILE A 29 15.15 3.06 2.25
N ASP A 30 15.04 2.69 3.53
CA ASP A 30 14.29 1.49 3.92
C ASP A 30 12.78 1.66 3.69
N ASP A 31 12.26 2.87 3.92
CA ASP A 31 10.87 3.19 3.64
C ASP A 31 10.60 3.15 2.13
N ILE A 32 11.51 3.71 1.30
CA ILE A 32 11.39 3.64 -0.17
C ILE A 32 11.49 2.21 -0.69
N ARG A 33 12.40 1.40 -0.17
CA ARG A 33 12.51 -0.02 -0.55
C ARG A 33 11.24 -0.78 -0.23
N LEU A 34 10.67 -0.56 0.96
CA LEU A 34 9.42 -1.19 1.33
C LEU A 34 8.27 -0.67 0.46
N PHE A 35 8.20 0.64 0.21
CA PHE A 35 7.18 1.24 -0.64
C PHE A 35 7.21 0.69 -2.07
N THR A 36 8.38 0.68 -2.72
CA THR A 36 8.55 0.12 -4.07
C THR A 36 8.21 -1.37 -4.13
N ARG A 37 8.54 -2.13 -3.08
CA ARG A 37 8.20 -3.55 -2.97
C ARG A 37 6.69 -3.76 -2.84
N LEU A 38 5.99 -2.89 -2.13
CA LEU A 38 4.54 -2.98 -1.94
C LEU A 38 3.72 -2.33 -3.07
N LEU A 39 4.35 -1.54 -3.93
CA LEU A 39 3.71 -0.83 -5.04
C LEU A 39 2.77 -1.69 -5.91
N PRO A 40 3.11 -2.96 -6.27
CA PRO A 40 2.22 -3.80 -7.07
C PRO A 40 0.88 -4.11 -6.41
N TYR A 41 0.78 -3.97 -5.09
CA TYR A 41 -0.45 -4.19 -4.32
C TYR A 41 -1.28 -2.90 -4.14
N PHE A 42 -0.73 -1.73 -4.49
CA PHE A 42 -1.43 -0.45 -4.36
C PHE A 42 -2.33 -0.17 -5.57
N ASP A 43 -3.12 -1.16 -5.97
CA ASP A 43 -4.11 -1.07 -7.04
C ASP A 43 -5.54 -0.85 -6.53
N GLY A 44 -5.71 -0.76 -5.21
CA GLY A 44 -7.00 -0.61 -4.55
C GLY A 44 -7.87 -1.87 -4.53
N HIS A 45 -7.35 -3.02 -5.00
CA HIS A 45 -8.05 -4.31 -5.01
C HIS A 45 -7.45 -5.31 -4.01
N HIS A 46 -6.19 -5.12 -3.61
CA HIS A 46 -5.54 -5.94 -2.61
C HIS A 46 -5.86 -5.45 -1.19
N HIS A 47 -6.36 -6.36 -0.35
CA HIS A 47 -6.57 -6.08 1.06
C HIS A 47 -5.23 -6.09 1.82
N ILE A 48 -5.19 -5.41 2.96
CA ILE A 48 -3.97 -5.37 3.79
C ILE A 48 -3.59 -6.79 4.25
N GLU A 49 -4.58 -7.63 4.53
CA GLU A 49 -4.43 -9.03 4.92
C GLU A 49 -3.69 -9.84 3.86
N ASP A 50 -3.98 -9.60 2.57
CA ASP A 50 -3.29 -10.26 1.46
C ASP A 50 -1.83 -9.84 1.41
N ILE A 51 -1.57 -8.54 1.53
CA ILE A 51 -0.20 -7.99 1.57
C ILE A 51 0.56 -8.58 2.76
N MET A 52 -0.07 -8.66 3.93
CA MET A 52 0.54 -9.27 5.12
C MET A 52 0.96 -10.72 4.85
N TYR A 53 0.08 -11.50 4.22
CA TYR A 53 0.31 -12.91 3.92
C TYR A 53 1.43 -13.09 2.88
N TYR A 54 1.39 -12.37 1.76
CA TYR A 54 2.36 -12.53 0.68
C TYR A 54 3.75 -11.98 1.04
N GLU A 55 3.80 -10.88 1.80
CA GLU A 55 5.05 -10.18 2.09
C GLU A 55 5.64 -10.52 3.47
N ASN A 56 4.93 -11.37 4.25
CA ASN A 56 5.27 -11.71 5.64
C ASN A 56 5.49 -10.45 6.49
N LEU A 57 4.55 -9.50 6.40
CA LEU A 57 4.59 -8.22 7.10
C LEU A 57 3.49 -8.14 8.15
N ARG A 58 3.74 -7.36 9.21
CA ARG A 58 2.72 -7.05 10.21
C ARG A 58 1.85 -5.89 9.75
N ARG A 59 0.56 -5.94 10.10
CA ARG A 59 -0.43 -4.86 9.83
C ARG A 59 0.10 -3.48 10.22
N SER A 60 0.69 -3.36 11.40
CA SER A 60 1.25 -2.10 11.91
C SER A 60 2.31 -1.50 10.99
N ASN A 61 3.16 -2.33 10.40
CA ASN A 61 4.25 -1.87 9.54
C ASN A 61 3.70 -1.35 8.22
N ILE A 62 2.74 -2.07 7.63
CA ILE A 62 2.07 -1.65 6.40
C ILE A 62 1.30 -0.35 6.63
N LEU A 63 0.50 -0.27 7.70
CA LEU A 63 -0.25 0.94 8.04
C LEU A 63 0.66 2.14 8.32
N THR A 64 1.79 1.93 9.00
CA THR A 64 2.78 3.00 9.24
C THR A 64 3.37 3.49 7.92
N LEU A 65 3.67 2.59 6.98
CA LEU A 65 4.17 2.98 5.67
C LEU A 65 3.12 3.76 4.86
N ILE A 66 1.86 3.27 4.83
CA ILE A 66 0.76 3.97 4.17
C ILE A 66 0.56 5.36 4.78
N ASP A 67 0.64 5.50 6.10
CA ASP A 67 0.54 6.78 6.80
C ASP A 67 1.66 7.75 6.40
N LYS A 68 2.90 7.26 6.29
CA LYS A 68 4.06 8.04 5.85
C LYS A 68 3.93 8.59 4.43
N PHE A 69 3.31 7.83 3.53
CA PHE A 69 3.11 8.21 2.12
C PHE A 69 1.66 8.64 1.82
N ARG A 70 0.88 9.00 2.84
CA ARG A 70 -0.56 9.33 2.67
C ARG A 70 -0.80 10.44 1.65
N ASP A 71 0.10 11.43 1.58
CA ASP A 71 -0.06 12.58 0.68
C ASP A 71 0.00 12.20 -0.81
N VAL A 72 0.56 11.03 -1.14
CA VAL A 72 0.67 10.51 -2.51
C VAL A 72 -0.16 9.25 -2.73
N LEU A 73 -0.96 8.82 -1.75
CA LEU A 73 -1.78 7.61 -1.82
C LEU A 73 -3.27 7.95 -1.67
N ILE A 74 -4.10 7.24 -2.44
CA ILE A 74 -5.54 7.20 -2.22
C ILE A 74 -5.88 5.89 -1.50
N VAL A 75 -6.49 5.99 -0.32
CA VAL A 75 -6.86 4.83 0.49
C VAL A 75 -8.37 4.59 0.39
N CYS A 76 -8.74 3.40 -0.08
CA CYS A 76 -10.12 2.93 -0.10
C CYS A 76 -10.37 1.96 1.06
N GLN A 77 -11.61 1.93 1.58
CA GLN A 77 -12.04 0.95 2.55
C GLN A 77 -13.19 0.13 1.95
N TYR A 78 -13.05 -1.19 1.97
CA TYR A 78 -14.07 -2.12 1.52
C TYR A 78 -14.55 -2.95 2.70
N GLU A 79 -15.84 -3.22 2.77
CA GLU A 79 -16.36 -4.27 3.64
C GLU A 79 -15.85 -5.63 3.15
N ASP A 80 -15.63 -6.55 4.08
CA ASP A 80 -15.25 -7.92 3.74
C ASP A 80 -16.35 -8.54 2.89
N THR A 81 -16.03 -8.86 1.64
CA THR A 81 -16.97 -9.44 0.68
C THR A 81 -17.58 -10.74 1.22
N THR A 82 -16.85 -11.49 2.06
CA THR A 82 -17.37 -12.71 2.69
C THR A 82 -18.51 -12.40 3.65
N VAL A 83 -18.44 -11.28 4.39
CA VAL A 83 -19.54 -10.84 5.27
C VAL A 83 -20.73 -10.42 4.43
N ALA A 84 -20.51 -9.64 3.37
CA ALA A 84 -21.57 -9.21 2.45
C ALA A 84 -22.31 -10.41 1.80
N GLU A 85 -21.56 -11.45 1.41
CA GLU A 85 -22.10 -12.70 0.83
C GLU A 85 -22.80 -13.60 1.85
N LEU A 86 -22.48 -13.49 3.16
CA LEU A 86 -23.09 -14.28 4.24
C LEU A 86 -24.33 -13.61 4.87
N LEU A 87 -24.54 -12.31 4.68
CA LEU A 87 -25.73 -11.59 5.14
C LEU A 87 -27.09 -12.16 4.65
N PRO A 88 -27.27 -12.78 3.46
CA PRO A 88 -28.54 -13.40 3.10
C PRO A 88 -28.93 -14.62 3.97
N TYR A 89 -28.04 -15.14 4.82
CA TYR A 89 -28.34 -16.25 5.73
C TYR A 89 -28.73 -15.81 7.15
N ASN A 90 -28.50 -14.55 7.52
CA ASN A 90 -28.65 -14.07 8.90
C ASN A 90 -29.95 -13.28 9.16
N THR A 91 -30.85 -13.19 8.17
CA THR A 91 -32.16 -12.51 8.30
C THR A 91 -33.33 -13.47 8.50
N LEU A 92 -33.07 -14.77 8.62
CA LEU A 92 -34.05 -15.78 9.01
C LEU A 92 -33.87 -16.14 10.50
N GLN A 93 -34.24 -15.25 11.40
CA GLN A 93 -34.43 -15.58 12.81
C GLN A 93 -35.69 -14.92 13.37
#